data_AF-A0A7V9DW39-F1
#
_entry.id   AF-A0A7V9DW39-F1
#
_cell.length_a   1.000
_cell.length_b   1.000
_cell.length_c   1.000
_cell.angle_alpha   90.00
_cell.angle_beta   90.00
_cell.angle_gamma   90.00
#
_symmetry.space_group_name_H-M   'P 1'
#
loop_
_entity.id
_entity.type
_entity.pdbx_description
1 polymer ?
#
loop_
_entity_poly.entity_id
_entity_poly.type
_entity_poly.pdbx_seq_one_letter_code
_entity_poly.pdbx_strand_id
1 'polypeptide(L)'
;MSELLSDKDLAELAPAENLKFRSPVPVRSISNGEIMVGPQTDSQRQVESRIRDLAEEFSQREGVSRRHFLRTAAGMAVGFLAMNDIYGDLFVVSRAEAATRKISRTQKSNC
;
A
#
# COMPACT_ATOMS: atom_id res chain seq x y z
N MET A 1 -3.36 25.80 11.90
CA MET A 1 -2.85 25.27 10.62
C MET A 1 -3.53 26.07 9.53
N SER A 2 -2.81 26.57 8.54
CA SER A 2 -3.42 27.34 7.44
C SER A 2 -3.90 26.35 6.38
N GLU A 3 -5.12 25.83 6.55
CA GLU A 3 -5.80 25.14 5.46
C GLU A 3 -6.04 26.13 4.33
N LEU A 4 -5.51 25.82 3.14
CA LEU A 4 -5.59 26.68 1.96
C LEU A 4 -6.79 26.32 1.07
N LEU A 5 -7.39 25.14 1.29
CA LEU A 5 -8.60 24.70 0.63
C LEU A 5 -9.83 25.41 1.21
N SER A 6 -10.81 25.70 0.37
CA SER A 6 -12.08 26.25 0.83
C SER A 6 -12.93 25.19 1.51
N ASP A 7 -13.90 25.59 2.34
CA ASP A 7 -14.86 24.66 2.95
C ASP A 7 -15.58 23.77 1.92
N LYS A 8 -15.80 24.31 0.70
CA LYS A 8 -16.41 23.56 -0.41
C LYS A 8 -15.48 22.46 -0.91
N ASP A 9 -14.19 22.77 -1.10
CA ASP A 9 -13.20 21.79 -1.56
C ASP A 9 -13.01 20.68 -0.51
N LEU A 10 -12.97 21.06 0.78
CA LEU A 10 -12.89 20.10 1.88
C LEU A 10 -14.10 19.17 1.95
N ALA A 11 -15.30 19.66 1.62
CA ALA A 11 -16.51 18.85 1.57
C ALA A 11 -16.50 17.79 0.45
N GLU A 12 -15.67 17.97 -0.58
CA GLU A 12 -15.48 16.99 -1.66
C GLU A 12 -14.46 15.88 -1.30
N LEU A 13 -13.68 16.08 -0.24
CA LEU A 13 -12.69 15.10 0.20
C LEU A 13 -13.31 14.02 1.10
N ALA A 14 -12.71 12.83 1.04
CA ALA A 14 -12.98 11.75 1.98
C ALA A 14 -11.75 11.49 2.86
N PRO A 15 -11.92 11.19 4.16
CA PRO A 15 -10.82 10.81 5.03
C PRO A 15 -10.01 9.64 4.47
N ALA A 16 -8.68 9.71 4.61
CA ALA A 16 -7.78 8.67 4.12
C ALA A 16 -8.03 7.30 4.80
N GLU A 17 -8.50 7.32 6.04
CA GLU A 17 -8.88 6.13 6.79
C GLU A 17 -10.09 5.42 6.16
N ASN A 18 -10.85 6.04 5.25
CA ASN A 18 -11.96 5.38 4.59
C ASN A 18 -11.54 4.60 3.32
N LEU A 19 -10.27 4.65 2.93
CA LEU A 19 -9.75 3.89 1.80
C LEU A 19 -9.87 2.38 2.03
N LYS A 20 -10.58 1.68 1.13
CA LYS A 20 -10.86 0.24 1.24
C LYS A 20 -9.61 -0.63 1.10
N PHE A 21 -8.67 -0.24 0.23
CA PHE A 21 -7.43 -0.98 0.04
C PHE A 21 -6.37 -0.50 1.02
N ARG A 22 -5.88 -1.45 1.84
CA ARG A 22 -4.79 -1.21 2.78
C ARG A 22 -3.51 -1.82 2.23
N SER A 23 -2.66 -0.96 1.71
CA SER A 23 -1.32 -1.28 1.22
C SER A 23 -0.27 -0.73 2.17
N PRO A 24 0.92 -1.36 2.27
CA PRO A 24 2.05 -0.80 3.00
C PRO A 24 2.62 0.47 2.35
N VAL A 25 2.38 0.67 1.05
CA VAL A 25 2.74 1.89 0.29
C VAL A 25 1.48 2.57 -0.26
N PRO A 26 1.38 3.91 -0.21
CA PRO A 26 0.25 4.62 -0.82
C PRO A 26 0.22 4.38 -2.34
N VAL A 27 -0.95 4.00 -2.84
CA VAL A 27 -1.21 3.80 -4.28
C VAL A 27 -2.09 4.90 -4.88
N ARG A 28 -2.19 6.03 -4.17
CA ARG A 28 -2.85 7.26 -4.60
C ARG A 28 -2.36 8.42 -3.76
N SER A 29 -2.48 9.63 -4.29
CA SER A 29 -2.28 10.85 -3.52
C SER A 29 -3.44 11.08 -2.54
N ILE A 30 -3.12 11.69 -1.40
CA ILE A 30 -4.07 12.10 -0.35
C ILE A 30 -3.81 13.59 -0.10
N SER A 31 -4.87 14.38 -0.02
CA SER A 31 -4.74 15.79 0.34
C SER A 31 -4.39 15.91 1.82
N ASN A 32 -3.45 16.81 2.11
CA ASN A 32 -3.13 17.27 3.47
C ASN A 32 -3.98 18.47 3.91
N GLY A 33 -4.99 18.88 3.13
CA GLY A 33 -5.77 20.10 3.37
C GLY A 33 -5.23 21.36 2.66
N GLU A 34 -4.13 21.25 1.92
CA GLU A 34 -3.52 22.39 1.21
C GLU A 34 -3.74 22.31 -0.31
N ILE A 35 -3.85 21.10 -0.87
CA ILE A 35 -3.89 20.87 -2.31
C ILE A 35 -5.00 19.86 -2.66
N MET A 36 -5.83 20.17 -3.64
CA MET A 36 -6.76 19.19 -4.21
C MET A 36 -6.00 18.18 -5.07
N VAL A 37 -6.19 16.90 -4.75
CA VAL A 37 -5.56 15.81 -5.49
C VAL A 37 -6.54 15.23 -6.50
N GLY A 38 -6.04 14.94 -7.70
CA GLY A 38 -6.83 14.27 -8.73
C GLY A 38 -7.24 12.84 -8.34
N PRO A 39 -8.08 12.20 -9.17
CA PRO A 39 -8.41 10.79 -9.00
C PRO A 39 -7.16 9.91 -9.12
N GLN A 40 -7.24 8.67 -8.62
CA GLN A 40 -6.18 7.68 -8.82
C GLN A 40 -5.92 7.51 -10.32
N THR A 41 -4.66 7.51 -10.74
CA THR A 41 -4.28 7.34 -12.15
C THR A 41 -4.33 5.86 -12.57
N ASP A 42 -4.24 5.58 -13.87
CA ASP A 42 -4.26 4.19 -14.36
C ASP A 42 -3.04 3.40 -13.90
N SER A 43 -1.85 3.97 -13.94
CA SER A 43 -0.64 3.33 -13.40
C SER A 43 -0.75 3.08 -11.89
N GLN A 44 -1.35 4.02 -11.14
CA GLN A 44 -1.61 3.83 -9.71
C GLN A 44 -2.60 2.67 -9.45
N ARG A 45 -3.66 2.55 -10.25
CA ARG A 45 -4.57 1.39 -10.22
C ARG A 45 -3.87 0.08 -10.56
N GLN A 46 -2.96 0.10 -11.53
CA GLN A 46 -2.16 -1.08 -11.89
C GLN A 46 -1.24 -1.52 -10.74
N VAL A 47 -0.57 -0.58 -10.06
CA VAL A 47 0.21 -0.91 -8.86
C VAL A 47 -0.68 -1.49 -7.77
N GLU A 48 -1.85 -0.91 -7.51
CA GLU A 48 -2.80 -1.45 -6.54
C GLU A 48 -3.21 -2.90 -6.87
N SER A 49 -3.53 -3.18 -8.14
CA SER A 49 -3.84 -4.53 -8.60
C SER A 49 -2.65 -5.47 -8.41
N ARG A 50 -1.45 -5.03 -8.79
CA ARG A 50 -0.25 -5.85 -8.71
C ARG A 50 0.14 -6.22 -7.28
N ILE A 51 -0.01 -5.28 -6.34
CA ILE A 51 0.17 -5.55 -4.90
C ILE A 51 -0.83 -6.60 -4.43
N ARG A 52 -2.08 -6.53 -4.88
CA ARG A 52 -3.13 -7.48 -4.52
C ARG A 52 -2.78 -8.89 -4.99
N ASP A 53 -2.35 -9.03 -6.24
CA ASP A 53 -2.03 -10.31 -6.87
C ASP A 53 -0.82 -10.98 -6.20
N LEU A 54 0.27 -10.24 -6.02
CA LEU A 54 1.48 -10.75 -5.36
C LEU A 54 1.22 -11.11 -3.89
N ALA A 55 0.47 -10.27 -3.17
CA ALA A 55 0.15 -10.55 -1.78
C ALA A 55 -0.79 -11.76 -1.65
N GLU A 56 -1.74 -11.95 -2.58
CA GLU A 56 -2.57 -13.15 -2.62
C GLU A 56 -1.70 -14.40 -2.84
N GLU A 57 -0.84 -14.40 -3.87
CA GLU A 57 0.09 -15.50 -4.18
C GLU A 57 0.95 -15.89 -2.96
N PHE A 58 1.61 -14.91 -2.34
CA PHE A 58 2.55 -15.19 -1.25
C PHE A 58 1.87 -15.48 0.09
N SER A 59 0.73 -14.85 0.37
CA SER A 59 -0.01 -15.12 1.61
C SER A 59 -0.60 -16.53 1.64
N GLN A 60 -1.07 -17.04 0.50
CA GLN A 60 -1.55 -18.42 0.36
C GLN A 60 -0.43 -19.44 0.63
N ARG A 61 0.78 -19.21 0.09
CA ARG A 61 1.95 -20.07 0.33
C ARG A 61 2.37 -20.12 1.81
N GLU A 62 2.20 -19.02 2.52
CA GLU A 62 2.57 -18.88 3.94
C GLU A 62 1.41 -19.22 4.90
N GLY A 63 0.23 -19.58 4.37
CA GLY A 63 -0.94 -19.94 5.19
C GLY A 63 -1.47 -18.79 6.05
N VAL A 64 -1.31 -17.54 5.61
CA VAL A 64 -1.80 -16.35 6.33
C VAL A 64 -2.78 -15.54 5.47
N SER A 65 -3.58 -14.68 6.09
CA SER A 65 -4.41 -13.76 5.30
C SER A 65 -3.56 -12.73 4.55
N ARG A 66 -4.01 -12.32 3.37
CA ARG A 66 -3.40 -11.22 2.59
C ARG A 66 -3.18 -9.95 3.42
N ARG A 67 -4.14 -9.60 4.28
CA ARG A 67 -4.03 -8.43 5.19
C ARG A 67 -2.89 -8.60 6.20
N HIS A 68 -2.75 -9.79 6.79
CA HIS A 68 -1.66 -10.07 7.72
C HIS A 68 -0.31 -10.05 7.00
N PHE A 69 -0.24 -10.64 5.81
CA PHE A 69 0.96 -10.65 4.98
C PHE A 69 1.44 -9.23 4.64
N LEU A 70 0.53 -8.35 4.18
CA LEU A 70 0.85 -6.96 3.81
C LEU A 70 1.34 -6.10 4.98
N ARG A 71 1.16 -6.53 6.23
CA ARG A 71 1.69 -5.83 7.43
C ARG A 71 3.13 -6.24 7.79
N THR A 72 3.77 -7.08 6.99
CA THR A 72 5.11 -7.61 7.24
C THR A 72 6.16 -6.89 6.40
N ALA A 73 7.45 -7.13 6.68
CA ALA A 73 8.53 -6.66 5.82
C ALA A 73 8.45 -7.21 4.39
N ALA A 74 8.03 -8.47 4.22
CA ALA A 74 7.79 -9.06 2.90
C ALA A 74 6.62 -8.38 2.18
N GLY A 75 5.58 -8.00 2.92
CA GLY A 75 4.48 -7.18 2.42
C GLY A 75 4.95 -5.81 1.89
N MET A 76 5.85 -5.15 2.61
CA MET A 76 6.49 -3.91 2.14
C MET A 76 7.29 -4.14 0.85
N ALA A 77 8.09 -5.21 0.81
CA ALA A 77 8.84 -5.58 -0.40
C ALA A 77 7.92 -5.88 -1.61
N VAL A 78 6.73 -6.46 -1.40
CA VAL A 78 5.69 -6.58 -2.45
C VAL A 78 5.27 -5.21 -2.98
N GLY A 79 5.11 -4.21 -2.11
CA GLY A 79 4.79 -2.84 -2.51
C GLY A 79 5.84 -2.25 -3.46
N PHE A 80 7.12 -2.40 -3.12
CA PHE A 80 8.22 -1.95 -3.96
C PHE A 80 8.32 -2.73 -5.27
N LEU A 81 8.18 -4.06 -5.22
CA LEU A 81 8.22 -4.90 -6.40
C LEU A 81 7.09 -4.54 -7.39
N ALA A 82 5.89 -4.27 -6.88
CA ALA A 82 4.76 -3.85 -7.69
C ALA A 82 4.97 -2.46 -8.32
N MET A 83 5.62 -1.53 -7.62
CA MET A 83 5.99 -0.24 -8.21
C MET A 83 7.04 -0.41 -9.30
N ASN A 84 8.02 -1.30 -9.11
CA ASN A 84 9.01 -1.59 -10.14
C ASN A 84 8.38 -2.18 -11.42
N ASP A 85 7.43 -3.10 -11.25
CA ASP A 85 6.73 -3.73 -12.37
C ASP A 85 5.96 -2.73 -13.26
N ILE A 86 5.52 -1.59 -12.71
CA ILE A 86 4.69 -0.60 -13.43
C ILE A 86 5.48 0.65 -13.84
N TYR A 87 6.35 1.16 -12.97
CA TYR A 87 7.07 2.42 -13.17
C TYR A 87 8.53 2.23 -13.61
N GLY A 88 9.02 0.99 -13.69
CA GLY A 88 10.43 0.68 -13.96
C GLY A 88 11.26 0.57 -12.68
N ASP A 89 12.57 0.37 -12.82
CA ASP A 89 13.47 0.03 -11.71
C ASP A 89 13.68 1.23 -10.74
N LEU A 90 12.78 1.38 -9.76
CA LEU A 90 12.79 2.47 -8.77
C LEU A 90 13.41 2.05 -7.43
N PHE A 91 13.27 0.78 -7.07
CA PHE A 91 13.66 0.26 -5.77
C PHE A 91 14.54 -0.99 -5.91
N VAL A 92 15.60 -1.07 -5.13
CA VAL A 92 16.43 -2.28 -5.04
C VAL A 92 15.70 -3.31 -4.17
N VAL A 93 14.91 -4.18 -4.80
CA VAL A 93 14.16 -5.24 -4.13
C VAL A 93 14.13 -6.49 -4.99
N SER A 94 14.33 -7.65 -4.35
CA SER A 94 14.24 -8.94 -5.02
C SER A 94 12.87 -9.61 -4.81
N ARG A 95 12.45 -10.45 -5.76
CA ARG A 95 11.27 -11.30 -5.58
C ARG A 95 11.40 -12.22 -4.36
N ALA A 96 12.62 -12.65 -4.02
CA ALA A 96 12.88 -13.48 -2.84
C ALA A 96 12.55 -12.76 -1.53
N GLU A 97 12.89 -11.47 -1.41
CA GLU A 97 12.53 -10.66 -0.23
C GLU A 97 11.02 -10.42 -0.11
N ALA A 98 10.32 -10.35 -1.25
CA ALA A 98 8.88 -10.23 -1.29
C ALA A 98 8.14 -11.55 -1.00
N ALA A 99 8.74 -12.71 -1.30
CA ALA A 99 8.04 -14.00 -1.27
C ALA A 99 7.85 -14.60 0.13
N THR A 100 8.79 -14.38 1.05
CA THR A 100 8.80 -15.07 2.35
C THR A 100 8.90 -14.09 3.50
N ARG A 101 8.00 -14.24 4.49
CA ARG A 101 8.06 -13.44 5.70
C ARG A 101 9.26 -13.86 6.55
N LYS A 102 10.19 -12.93 6.79
CA LYS A 102 11.13 -13.07 7.92
C LYS A 102 10.35 -12.88 9.22
N ILE A 103 10.14 -13.96 9.97
CA ILE A 103 9.53 -13.89 11.30
C ILE A 103 10.54 -13.24 12.24
N SER A 104 10.37 -11.97 12.58
CA SER A 104 11.03 -11.40 13.76
C SER A 104 10.39 -12.03 15.01
N ARG A 105 11.19 -12.57 15.92
CA ARG A 105 10.74 -13.17 17.19
C ARG A 105 10.25 -12.11 18.17
N THR A 106 9.25 -11.31 17.81
CA THR A 106 8.55 -10.43 18.75
C THR A 106 7.20 -10.07 18.18
N GLN A 107 6.19 -10.93 18.37
CA GLN A 107 4.83 -10.51 18.71
C GLN A 107 4.21 -11.62 19.57
N LYS A 108 4.40 -11.50 20.89
CA LYS A 108 3.51 -12.16 21.83
C LYS A 108 2.14 -11.52 21.64
N SER A 109 1.25 -12.21 20.96
CA SER A 109 -0.19 -11.95 21.05
C SER A 109 -0.59 -12.24 22.49
N ASN A 110 -0.83 -11.19 23.28
CA ASN A 110 -1.60 -11.33 24.51
C ASN A 110 -3.08 -11.50 24.13
N CYS A 111 -3.75 -12.34 24.93
CA CYS A 111 -5.13 -12.79 24.85
C CYS A 111 -6.16 -11.72 24.46
#